data_AF-A0A139WQD3-F1
#
_entry.id   AF-A0A139WQD3-F1
#
_cell.length_a   1.000
_cell.length_b   1.000
_cell.length_c   1.000
_cell.angle_alpha   90.00
_cell.angle_beta   90.00
_cell.angle_gamma   90.00
#
_symmetry.space_group_name_H-M   'P 1'
#
loop_
_entity.id
_entity.type
_entity.pdbx_description
1 polymer ?
#
loop_
_entity_poly.entity_id
_entity_poly.type
_entity_poly.pdbx_seq_one_letter_code
_entity_poly.pdbx_strand_id
1 'polypeptide(L)'
;MRTYYEPEFENDRVPSYEEEYGYPAPTHRKKRNWKENASIAGLMAVGTGLMIADISIHHMVMASLAFGTAIVALLPKEANSLLSNFEKWQRKYGINIYTVLFCLVGAVFMIDMMAAPANAQFMQNAEDFFTEYFEGIDETIIKYVFAVLRGLFLIYLGIGLIRVVQSARNDEDWQTVARTPIIVALTVVVGDILAGLVTG
;
A
#
# COMPACT_ATOMS: atom_id res chain seq x y z
N MET A 1 33.74 21.83 88.11
CA MET A 1 32.73 22.81 87.70
C MET A 1 33.27 23.57 86.52
N ARG A 2 32.58 23.47 85.38
CA ARG A 2 32.95 24.06 84.09
C ARG A 2 32.61 25.55 84.07
N THR A 3 33.55 26.33 83.55
CA THR A 3 33.40 27.71 83.07
C THR A 3 32.59 27.73 81.78
N TYR A 4 31.57 28.58 81.71
CA TYR A 4 30.95 28.96 80.43
C TYR A 4 31.62 30.25 79.95
N TYR A 5 32.37 30.12 78.85
CA TYR A 5 32.72 31.21 77.95
C TYR A 5 31.56 31.35 76.96
N GLU A 6 30.98 32.54 76.84
CA GLU A 6 30.27 32.92 75.62
C GLU A 6 31.28 33.55 74.66
N PRO A 7 31.18 33.22 73.37
CA PRO A 7 31.44 34.19 72.33
C PRO A 7 30.26 34.29 71.36
N GLU A 8 29.77 35.52 71.26
CA GLU A 8 29.41 36.25 70.03
C GLU A 8 28.78 35.43 68.89
N PHE A 9 27.46 35.52 68.79
CA PHE A 9 26.66 35.01 67.67
C PHE A 9 27.02 35.76 66.37
N GLU A 10 27.83 35.11 65.55
CA GLU A 10 28.14 35.53 64.19
C GLU A 10 26.96 35.22 63.25
N ASN A 11 26.74 36.17 62.35
CA ASN A 11 25.51 36.46 61.63
C ASN A 11 25.45 35.70 60.29
N ASP A 12 25.42 34.37 60.35
CA ASP A 12 25.28 33.55 59.13
C ASP A 12 23.82 33.22 58.85
N ARG A 13 23.32 33.79 57.75
CA ARG A 13 21.97 33.58 57.22
C ARG A 13 21.84 32.14 56.74
N VAL A 14 21.17 31.29 57.51
CA VAL A 14 20.88 29.91 57.10
C VAL A 14 19.95 29.94 55.87
N PRO A 15 20.32 29.33 54.73
CA PRO A 15 19.45 29.25 53.56
C PRO A 15 18.17 28.49 53.92
N SER A 16 17.02 28.97 53.46
CA SER A 16 15.77 28.25 53.68
C SER A 16 15.78 26.94 52.86
N TYR A 17 15.15 25.88 53.38
CA TYR A 17 15.07 24.56 52.75
C TYR A 17 14.57 24.55 51.29
N GLU A 18 13.91 25.63 50.85
CA GLU A 18 13.44 25.83 49.48
C GLU A 18 14.55 26.23 48.49
N GLU A 19 15.65 26.84 48.95
CA GLU A 19 16.80 27.23 48.12
C GLU A 19 17.79 26.07 47.90
N GLU A 20 17.94 25.16 48.87
CA GLU A 20 18.90 24.04 48.82
C GLU A 20 18.37 22.84 48.01
N TYR A 21 17.05 22.63 48.01
CA TYR A 21 16.39 21.58 47.23
C TYR A 21 15.32 22.19 46.33
N GLY A 22 15.76 22.68 45.18
CA GLY A 22 14.89 23.28 44.16
C GLY A 22 13.73 22.36 43.77
N TYR A 23 12.54 22.68 44.24
CA TYR A 23 11.31 22.11 43.68
C TYR A 23 11.13 22.66 42.25
N PRO A 24 10.88 21.81 41.24
CA PRO A 24 10.52 22.32 39.93
C PRO A 24 9.16 23.04 40.07
N ALA A 25 9.16 24.35 39.80
CA ALA A 25 7.94 25.15 39.73
C ALA A 25 6.88 24.45 38.87
N PRO A 26 5.59 24.52 39.23
CA PRO A 26 4.53 23.88 38.44
C PRO A 26 4.59 24.38 37.01
N THR A 27 4.88 23.44 36.10
CA THR A 27 4.99 23.70 34.66
C THR A 27 3.78 24.47 34.16
N HIS A 28 4.02 25.64 33.58
CA HIS A 28 2.99 26.39 32.87
C HIS A 28 2.47 25.48 31.74
N ARG A 29 1.28 24.90 31.92
CA ARG A 29 0.62 24.08 30.92
C ARG A 29 0.42 24.98 29.69
N LYS A 30 1.29 24.84 28.68
CA LYS A 30 1.22 25.62 27.43
C LYS A 30 -0.21 25.56 26.92
N LYS A 31 -0.90 26.71 26.90
CA LYS A 31 -2.20 26.86 26.25
C LYS A 31 -2.01 26.47 24.79
N ARG A 32 -2.39 25.23 24.44
CA ARG A 32 -2.38 24.69 23.10
C ARG A 32 -3.19 25.64 22.22
N ASN A 33 -2.49 26.31 21.31
CA ASN A 33 -2.99 27.50 20.62
C ASN A 33 -4.13 27.09 19.69
N TRP A 34 -5.33 27.66 19.87
CA TRP A 34 -6.53 27.31 19.12
C TRP A 34 -6.34 27.46 17.59
N LYS A 35 -5.49 28.41 17.18
CA LYS A 35 -5.08 28.61 15.78
C LYS A 35 -4.33 27.40 15.19
N GLU A 36 -3.58 26.67 15.99
CA GLU A 36 -2.80 25.51 15.58
C GLU A 36 -3.70 24.27 15.38
N ASN A 37 -4.69 24.10 16.25
CA ASN A 37 -5.72 23.07 16.05
C ASN A 37 -6.63 23.40 14.84
N ALA A 38 -6.90 24.69 14.59
CA ALA A 38 -7.66 25.14 13.43
C ALA A 38 -6.89 24.96 12.12
N SER A 39 -5.57 25.19 12.11
CA SER A 39 -4.73 24.91 10.94
C SER A 39 -4.59 23.41 10.66
N ILE A 40 -4.48 22.58 11.71
CA ILE A 40 -4.46 21.11 11.57
C ILE A 40 -5.82 20.59 11.07
N ALA A 41 -6.93 21.11 11.60
CA ALA A 41 -8.27 20.77 11.13
C ALA A 41 -8.53 21.22 9.68
N GLY A 42 -8.02 22.41 9.31
CA GLY A 42 -8.08 22.91 7.94
C GLY A 42 -7.25 22.06 6.98
N LEU A 43 -6.04 21.67 7.36
CA LEU A 43 -5.20 20.76 6.58
C LEU A 43 -5.83 19.37 6.45
N MET A 44 -6.48 18.86 7.50
CA MET A 44 -7.24 17.62 7.42
C MET A 44 -8.44 17.74 6.47
N ALA A 45 -9.24 18.80 6.57
CA ALA A 45 -10.38 18.99 5.68
C ALA A 45 -9.97 19.11 4.21
N VAL A 46 -8.88 19.84 3.93
CA VAL A 46 -8.31 19.96 2.57
C VAL A 46 -7.75 18.62 2.10
N GLY A 47 -7.04 17.89 2.95
CA GLY A 47 -6.51 16.55 2.64
C GLY A 47 -7.61 15.53 2.37
N THR A 48 -8.68 15.52 3.18
CA THR A 48 -9.85 14.65 2.96
C THR A 48 -10.59 15.01 1.67
N GLY A 49 -10.72 16.30 1.36
CA GLY A 49 -11.32 16.75 0.09
C GLY A 49 -10.50 16.33 -1.13
N LEU A 50 -9.18 16.44 -1.06
CA LEU A 50 -8.27 15.99 -2.12
C LEU A 50 -8.33 14.47 -2.30
N MET A 51 -8.42 13.72 -1.20
CA MET A 51 -8.56 12.26 -1.22
C MET A 51 -9.88 11.81 -1.84
N ILE A 52 -11.00 12.47 -1.53
CA ILE A 52 -12.30 12.14 -2.14
C ILE A 52 -12.26 12.36 -3.67
N ALA A 53 -11.56 13.41 -4.12
CA ALA A 53 -11.37 13.68 -5.54
C ALA A 53 -10.46 12.64 -6.22
N ASP A 54 -9.40 12.20 -5.56
CA ASP A 54 -8.45 11.17 -6.05
C ASP A 54 -9.11 9.78 -6.17
N ILE A 55 -9.97 9.42 -5.21
CA ILE A 55 -10.73 8.16 -5.21
C ILE A 55 -11.73 8.07 -6.37
N SER A 56 -12.21 9.21 -6.86
CA SER A 56 -13.17 9.26 -7.97
C SER A 56 -12.55 8.85 -9.32
N ILE A 57 -11.22 8.81 -9.41
CA ILE A 57 -10.48 8.51 -10.65
C ILE A 57 -9.63 7.26 -10.41
N HIS A 58 -10.29 6.11 -10.39
CA HIS A 58 -9.74 4.79 -10.74
C HIS A 58 -8.51 4.24 -9.99
N HIS A 59 -8.20 4.67 -8.75
CA HIS A 59 -7.13 4.04 -7.96
C HIS A 59 -7.55 3.69 -6.52
N MET A 60 -8.16 2.51 -6.33
CA MET A 60 -8.54 1.97 -5.02
C MET A 60 -7.35 1.82 -4.05
N VAL A 61 -6.13 1.63 -4.57
CA VAL A 61 -4.92 1.50 -3.75
C VAL A 61 -4.50 2.84 -3.12
N MET A 62 -4.62 3.96 -3.85
CA MET A 62 -4.33 5.30 -3.32
C MET A 62 -5.31 5.67 -2.20
N ALA A 63 -6.59 5.30 -2.35
CA ALA A 63 -7.60 5.40 -1.30
C ALA A 63 -7.17 4.68 -0.02
N SER A 64 -6.66 3.44 -0.15
CA SER A 64 -6.28 2.61 0.99
C SER A 64 -5.10 3.17 1.77
N LEU A 65 -4.12 3.76 1.08
CA LEU A 65 -2.97 4.43 1.69
C LEU A 65 -3.37 5.76 2.32
N ALA A 66 -4.27 6.48 1.68
CA ALA A 66 -4.90 7.68 2.20
C ALA A 66 -5.62 7.42 3.53
N PHE A 67 -6.43 6.36 3.60
CA PHE A 67 -7.07 5.95 4.83
C PHE A 67 -6.07 5.45 5.88
N GLY A 68 -5.05 4.68 5.48
CA GLY A 68 -4.01 4.20 6.39
C GLY A 68 -3.24 5.34 7.06
N THR A 69 -2.85 6.35 6.27
CA THR A 69 -2.16 7.55 6.79
C THR A 69 -3.07 8.42 7.66
N ALA A 70 -4.35 8.55 7.32
CA ALA A 70 -5.33 9.25 8.14
C ALA A 70 -5.56 8.56 9.50
N ILE A 71 -5.65 7.22 9.54
CA ILE A 71 -5.80 6.44 10.78
C ILE A 71 -4.57 6.61 11.68
N VAL A 72 -3.37 6.59 11.09
CA VAL A 72 -2.11 6.84 11.82
C VAL A 72 -2.06 8.27 12.39
N ALA A 73 -2.56 9.26 11.65
CA ALA A 73 -2.65 10.64 12.11
C ALA A 73 -3.69 10.84 13.23
N LEU A 74 -4.80 10.09 13.20
CA LEU A 74 -5.85 10.14 14.22
C LEU A 74 -5.45 9.43 15.53
N LEU A 75 -4.61 8.40 15.46
CA LEU A 75 -4.18 7.59 16.61
C LEU A 75 -2.66 7.53 16.77
N PRO A 76 -1.98 8.67 17.01
CA PRO A 76 -0.51 8.74 17.01
C PRO A 76 0.13 7.93 18.14
N LYS A 77 -0.57 7.73 19.28
CA LYS A 77 -0.05 6.95 20.40
C LYS A 77 -0.04 5.45 20.12
N GLU A 78 -1.10 4.93 19.50
CA GLU A 78 -1.21 3.51 19.15
C GLU A 78 -0.27 3.18 17.99
N ALA A 79 -0.15 4.07 17.00
CA ALA A 79 0.80 3.93 15.90
C ALA A 79 2.25 3.87 16.41
N ASN A 80 2.62 4.70 17.38
CA ASN A 80 3.97 4.70 17.94
C ASN A 80 4.28 3.42 18.76
N SER A 81 3.26 2.88 19.45
CA SER A 81 3.39 1.59 20.15
C SER A 81 3.61 0.44 19.17
N LEU A 82 2.83 0.39 18.09
CA LEU A 82 2.99 -0.60 17.02
C LEU A 82 4.37 -0.52 16.36
N LEU A 83 4.85 0.69 16.03
CA LEU A 83 6.20 0.89 15.48
C LEU A 83 7.30 0.41 16.43
N SER A 84 7.16 0.67 17.73
CA SER A 84 8.12 0.18 18.74
C SER A 84 8.11 -1.34 18.88
N ASN A 85 6.96 -2.00 18.66
CA ASN A 85 6.85 -3.45 18.63
C ASN A 85 7.45 -4.04 17.36
N PHE A 86 7.26 -3.39 16.21
CA PHE A 86 7.94 -3.74 14.96
C PHE A 86 9.45 -3.64 15.09
N GLU A 87 9.96 -2.63 15.78
CA GLU A 87 11.39 -2.45 16.01
C GLU A 87 11.99 -3.56 16.91
N LYS A 88 11.25 -3.98 17.95
CA LYS A 88 11.63 -5.15 18.78
C LYS A 88 11.64 -6.43 17.97
N TRP A 89 10.67 -6.60 17.07
CA TRP A 89 10.55 -7.77 16.21
C TRP A 89 11.66 -7.81 15.15
N GLN A 90 12.00 -6.64 14.57
CA GLN A 90 13.11 -6.45 13.65
C GLN A 90 14.46 -6.83 14.31
N ARG A 91 14.71 -6.41 15.55
CA ARG A 91 15.94 -6.78 16.28
C ARG A 91 16.05 -8.28 16.56
N LYS A 92 14.91 -8.97 16.72
CA LYS A 92 14.89 -10.42 16.99
C LYS A 92 15.22 -11.27 15.77
N TYR A 93 14.76 -10.86 14.58
CA TYR A 93 14.93 -11.63 13.35
C TYR A 93 16.07 -11.13 12.45
N GLY A 94 16.69 -9.98 12.73
CA GLY A 94 17.82 -9.43 11.97
C GLY A 94 17.48 -9.02 10.53
N ILE A 95 16.20 -9.11 10.14
CA ILE A 95 15.70 -8.77 8.81
C ILE A 95 15.20 -7.33 8.84
N ASN A 96 15.61 -6.53 7.86
CA ASN A 96 15.10 -5.17 7.69
C ASN A 96 13.63 -5.21 7.26
N ILE A 97 12.73 -5.23 8.25
CA ILE A 97 11.28 -5.36 8.07
C ILE A 97 10.75 -4.25 7.14
N TYR A 98 11.37 -3.06 7.18
CA TYR A 98 11.02 -1.94 6.30
C TYR A 98 11.32 -2.25 4.83
N THR A 99 12.41 -2.94 4.52
CA THR A 99 12.72 -3.36 3.15
C THR A 99 11.74 -4.42 2.66
N VAL A 100 11.39 -5.39 3.51
CA VAL A 100 10.39 -6.41 3.16
C VAL A 100 9.02 -5.79 2.93
N LEU A 101 8.61 -4.87 3.80
CA LEU A 101 7.35 -4.13 3.67
C LEU A 101 7.34 -3.26 2.40
N PHE A 102 8.46 -2.59 2.10
CA PHE A 102 8.63 -1.79 0.88
C PHE A 102 8.53 -2.66 -0.38
N CYS A 103 9.19 -3.83 -0.39
CA CYS A 103 9.07 -4.77 -1.50
C CYS A 103 7.64 -5.31 -1.65
N LEU A 104 6.95 -5.60 -0.55
CA LEU A 104 5.58 -6.11 -0.57
C LEU A 104 4.62 -5.04 -1.11
N VAL A 105 4.71 -3.80 -0.60
CA VAL A 105 3.91 -2.68 -1.09
C VAL A 105 4.23 -2.41 -2.56
N GLY A 106 5.51 -2.38 -2.93
CA GLY A 106 5.94 -2.20 -4.32
C GLY A 106 5.42 -3.30 -5.25
N ALA A 107 5.41 -4.56 -4.80
CA ALA A 107 4.85 -5.67 -5.56
C ALA A 107 3.33 -5.54 -5.73
N VAL A 108 2.60 -5.12 -4.70
CA VAL A 108 1.16 -4.85 -4.79
C VAL A 108 0.88 -3.71 -5.77
N PHE A 109 1.67 -2.64 -5.74
CA PHE A 109 1.56 -1.53 -6.70
C PHE A 109 1.88 -1.96 -8.13
N MET A 110 2.91 -2.79 -8.33
CA MET A 110 3.21 -3.37 -9.64
C MET A 110 2.04 -4.22 -10.13
N ILE A 111 1.47 -5.07 -9.27
CA ILE A 111 0.33 -5.91 -9.63
C ILE A 111 -0.91 -5.05 -9.93
N ASP A 112 -1.17 -3.98 -9.17
CA ASP A 112 -2.30 -3.06 -9.40
C ASP A 112 -2.13 -2.28 -10.72
N MET A 113 -0.92 -1.81 -11.01
CA MET A 113 -0.60 -1.15 -12.27
C MET A 113 -0.64 -2.10 -13.47
N MET A 114 -0.35 -3.38 -13.25
CA MET A 114 -0.49 -4.45 -14.25
C MET A 114 -1.91 -5.01 -14.34
N ALA A 115 -2.74 -4.78 -13.33
CA ALA A 115 -4.15 -5.16 -13.31
C ALA A 115 -4.98 -4.13 -14.09
N ALA A 116 -4.66 -4.00 -15.38
CA ALA A 116 -5.65 -3.48 -16.33
C ALA A 116 -6.91 -4.37 -16.27
N PRO A 117 -8.10 -3.83 -16.56
CA PRO A 117 -9.31 -4.64 -16.68
C PRO A 117 -8.99 -5.86 -17.55
N ALA A 118 -9.42 -7.06 -17.12
CA ALA A 118 -9.14 -8.36 -17.73
C ALA A 118 -9.77 -8.52 -19.13
N ASN A 119 -9.51 -7.56 -19.99
CA ASN A 119 -9.67 -7.61 -21.42
C ASN A 119 -8.52 -8.48 -21.93
N ALA A 120 -8.80 -9.40 -22.85
CA ALA A 120 -7.76 -10.16 -23.51
C ALA A 120 -6.89 -9.18 -24.33
N GLN A 121 -5.82 -8.67 -23.71
CA GLN A 121 -5.06 -7.53 -24.21
C GLN A 121 -4.50 -7.78 -25.61
N PHE A 122 -3.99 -8.98 -25.87
CA PHE A 122 -3.60 -9.43 -27.21
C PHE A 122 -4.73 -9.35 -28.24
N MET A 123 -5.92 -9.88 -27.93
CA MET A 123 -7.03 -9.90 -28.89
C MET A 123 -7.64 -8.52 -29.09
N GLN A 124 -7.56 -7.62 -28.10
CA GLN A 124 -7.95 -6.23 -28.26
C GLN A 124 -6.97 -5.47 -29.16
N ASN A 125 -5.67 -5.56 -28.88
CA ASN A 125 -4.63 -4.94 -29.70
C ASN A 125 -4.69 -5.43 -31.15
N ALA A 126 -4.94 -6.72 -31.36
CA ALA A 126 -5.16 -7.27 -32.68
C ALA A 126 -6.46 -6.76 -33.32
N GLU A 127 -7.56 -6.65 -32.60
CA GLU A 127 -8.80 -6.06 -33.13
C GLU A 127 -8.59 -4.63 -33.61
N ASP A 128 -7.89 -3.83 -32.82
CA ASP A 128 -7.57 -2.44 -33.14
C ASP A 128 -6.67 -2.36 -34.39
N PHE A 129 -5.62 -3.19 -34.47
CA PHE A 129 -4.76 -3.29 -35.64
C PHE A 129 -5.53 -3.68 -36.92
N PHE A 130 -6.40 -4.68 -36.85
CA PHE A 130 -7.19 -5.11 -38.01
C PHE A 130 -8.23 -4.06 -38.41
N THR A 131 -8.77 -3.33 -37.45
CA THR A 131 -9.71 -2.22 -37.71
C THR A 131 -9.00 -1.06 -38.41
N GLU A 132 -7.77 -0.74 -38.02
CA GLU A 132 -6.96 0.31 -38.64
C GLU A 132 -6.42 -0.11 -40.02
N TYR A 133 -5.99 -1.37 -40.18
CA TYR A 133 -5.35 -1.83 -41.41
C TYR A 133 -6.33 -2.09 -42.56
N PHE A 134 -7.55 -2.55 -42.28
CA PHE A 134 -8.53 -2.90 -43.32
C PHE A 134 -9.56 -1.78 -43.53
N GLU A 135 -9.16 -0.74 -44.27
CA GLU A 135 -10.07 0.32 -44.69
C GLU A 135 -11.17 -0.22 -45.63
N GLY A 136 -12.45 0.07 -45.32
CA GLY A 136 -13.60 -0.32 -46.13
C GLY A 136 -14.33 -1.60 -45.70
N ILE A 137 -13.86 -2.26 -44.64
CA ILE A 137 -14.61 -3.32 -43.94
C ILE A 137 -15.41 -2.69 -42.79
N ASP A 138 -16.65 -3.14 -42.58
CA ASP A 138 -17.46 -2.70 -41.43
C ASP A 138 -16.80 -3.15 -40.12
N GLU A 139 -16.44 -2.18 -39.26
CA GLU A 139 -15.84 -2.43 -37.95
C GLU A 139 -16.66 -3.41 -37.10
N THR A 140 -17.97 -3.43 -37.28
CA THR A 140 -18.89 -4.33 -36.56
C THR A 140 -18.58 -5.79 -36.90
N ILE A 141 -18.24 -6.08 -38.15
CA ILE A 141 -17.85 -7.44 -38.58
C ILE A 141 -16.55 -7.85 -37.90
N ILE A 142 -15.56 -6.94 -37.86
CA ILE A 142 -14.27 -7.17 -37.19
C ILE A 142 -14.50 -7.46 -35.71
N LYS A 143 -15.29 -6.62 -35.02
CA LYS A 143 -15.71 -6.80 -33.62
C LYS A 143 -16.37 -8.15 -33.38
N TYR A 144 -17.28 -8.60 -34.25
CA TYR A 144 -17.91 -9.92 -34.10
C TYR A 144 -16.94 -11.08 -34.27
N VAL A 145 -16.02 -11.01 -35.23
CA VAL A 145 -14.99 -12.04 -35.42
C VAL A 145 -14.11 -12.15 -34.18
N PHE A 146 -13.64 -11.02 -33.65
CA PHE A 146 -12.83 -11.00 -32.43
C PHE A 146 -13.61 -11.44 -31.18
N ALA A 147 -14.90 -11.11 -31.08
CA ALA A 147 -15.76 -11.62 -30.01
C ALA A 147 -15.88 -13.15 -30.04
N VAL A 148 -16.04 -13.75 -31.23
CA VAL A 148 -16.06 -15.22 -31.39
C VAL A 148 -14.71 -15.83 -31.05
N LEU A 149 -13.59 -15.24 -31.48
CA LEU A 149 -12.25 -15.70 -31.14
C LEU A 149 -11.99 -15.66 -29.62
N ARG A 150 -12.36 -14.57 -28.94
CA ARG A 150 -12.29 -14.46 -27.47
C ARG A 150 -13.13 -15.54 -26.79
N GLY A 151 -14.36 -15.75 -27.28
CA GLY A 151 -15.25 -16.80 -26.78
C GLY A 151 -14.65 -18.21 -26.92
N LEU A 152 -14.12 -18.55 -28.10
CA LEU A 152 -13.47 -19.84 -28.35
C LEU A 152 -12.22 -20.03 -27.48
N PHE A 153 -11.42 -18.98 -27.31
CA PHE A 153 -10.24 -19.00 -26.47
C PHE A 153 -10.59 -19.25 -25.00
N LEU A 154 -11.61 -18.57 -24.47
CA LEU A 154 -12.10 -18.78 -23.11
C LEU A 154 -12.68 -20.19 -22.92
N ILE A 155 -13.42 -20.72 -23.90
CA ILE A 155 -13.93 -22.09 -23.85
C ILE A 155 -12.76 -23.09 -23.82
N TYR A 156 -11.75 -22.89 -24.65
CA TYR A 156 -10.56 -23.76 -24.67
C TYR A 156 -9.83 -23.77 -23.33
N LEU A 157 -9.55 -22.58 -22.77
CA LEU A 157 -8.93 -22.47 -21.45
C LEU A 157 -9.82 -23.04 -20.34
N GLY A 158 -11.13 -22.80 -20.41
CA GLY A 158 -12.10 -23.32 -19.45
C GLY A 158 -12.12 -24.84 -19.41
N ILE A 159 -12.16 -25.51 -20.57
CA ILE A 159 -12.08 -26.97 -20.67
C ILE A 159 -10.74 -27.48 -20.12
N GLY A 160 -9.63 -26.80 -20.47
CA GLY A 160 -8.30 -27.13 -19.96
C GLY A 160 -8.24 -27.06 -18.44
N LEU A 161 -8.73 -25.97 -17.85
CA LEU A 161 -8.79 -25.78 -16.40
C LEU A 161 -9.64 -26.84 -15.69
N ILE A 162 -10.82 -27.17 -16.24
CA ILE A 162 -11.67 -28.22 -15.66
C ILE A 162 -10.91 -29.54 -15.58
N ARG A 163 -10.18 -29.92 -16.64
CA ARG A 163 -9.37 -31.16 -16.66
C ARG A 163 -8.24 -31.12 -15.63
N VAL A 164 -7.53 -29.99 -15.53
CA VAL A 164 -6.48 -29.82 -14.52
C VAL A 164 -7.02 -29.96 -13.11
N VAL A 165 -8.16 -29.33 -12.81
CA VAL A 165 -8.80 -29.42 -11.49
C VAL A 165 -9.29 -30.85 -11.21
N GLN A 166 -9.87 -31.53 -12.18
CA GLN A 166 -10.29 -32.92 -12.02
C GLN A 166 -9.11 -33.85 -11.74
N SER A 167 -8.03 -33.74 -12.51
CA SER A 167 -6.81 -34.54 -12.26
C SER A 167 -6.18 -34.22 -10.91
N ALA A 168 -6.16 -32.94 -10.50
CA ALA A 168 -5.67 -32.55 -9.17
C ALA A 168 -6.53 -33.12 -8.03
N ARG A 169 -7.85 -33.24 -8.24
CA ARG A 169 -8.77 -33.83 -7.26
C ARG A 169 -8.68 -35.35 -7.18
N ASN A 170 -8.27 -35.99 -8.26
CA ASN A 170 -8.17 -37.45 -8.36
C ASN A 170 -6.75 -37.96 -8.05
N ASP A 171 -5.87 -37.12 -7.51
CA ASP A 171 -4.44 -37.40 -7.27
C ASP A 171 -3.68 -37.89 -8.54
N GLU A 172 -4.17 -37.51 -9.72
CA GLU A 172 -3.50 -37.72 -10.99
C GLU A 172 -2.43 -36.64 -11.24
N ASP A 173 -1.52 -36.89 -12.19
CA ASP A 173 -0.48 -35.94 -12.60
C ASP A 173 -1.04 -34.68 -13.29
N TRP A 174 -1.66 -33.80 -12.50
CA TRP A 174 -2.30 -32.56 -12.95
C TRP A 174 -1.32 -31.62 -13.66
N GLN A 175 -0.03 -31.68 -13.31
CA GLN A 175 1.02 -30.87 -13.94
C GLN A 175 1.19 -31.22 -15.42
N THR A 176 1.10 -32.52 -15.75
CA THR A 176 1.21 -32.99 -17.14
C THR A 176 0.01 -32.53 -17.95
N VAL A 177 -1.19 -32.57 -17.36
CA VAL A 177 -2.44 -32.09 -17.99
C VAL A 177 -2.46 -30.57 -18.13
N ALA A 178 -1.88 -29.84 -17.18
CA ALA A 178 -1.83 -28.37 -17.17
C ALA A 178 -0.83 -27.79 -18.17
N ARG A 179 0.16 -28.56 -18.60
CA ARG A 179 1.22 -28.09 -19.51
C ARG A 179 0.66 -27.44 -20.76
N THR A 180 -0.29 -28.09 -21.43
CA THR A 180 -0.86 -27.60 -22.70
C THR A 180 -1.60 -26.27 -22.54
N PRO A 181 -2.61 -26.12 -21.65
CA PRO A 181 -3.30 -24.85 -21.48
C PRO A 181 -2.39 -23.72 -20.96
N ILE A 182 -1.38 -24.04 -20.13
CA ILE A 182 -0.40 -23.05 -19.65
C ILE A 182 0.46 -22.54 -20.80
N ILE A 183 0.97 -23.42 -21.68
CA ILE A 183 1.77 -23.01 -22.85
C ILE A 183 0.95 -22.08 -23.73
N VAL A 184 -0.31 -22.42 -24.02
CA VAL A 184 -1.19 -21.58 -24.84
C VAL A 184 -1.38 -20.19 -24.20
N ALA A 185 -1.69 -20.12 -22.91
CA ALA A 185 -1.82 -18.85 -22.21
C ALA A 185 -0.52 -18.02 -22.26
N LEU A 186 0.63 -18.66 -22.02
CA LEU A 186 1.93 -18.00 -22.08
C LEU A 186 2.26 -17.49 -23.49
N THR A 187 1.95 -18.26 -24.53
CA THR A 187 2.19 -17.84 -25.92
C THR A 187 1.37 -16.62 -26.30
N VAL A 188 0.14 -16.48 -25.79
CA VAL A 188 -0.68 -15.29 -26.03
C VAL A 188 -0.09 -14.06 -25.33
N VAL A 189 0.40 -14.21 -24.10
CA VAL A 189 1.07 -13.12 -23.36
C VAL A 189 2.36 -12.69 -24.06
N VAL A 190 3.18 -13.63 -24.53
CA VAL A 190 4.40 -13.30 -25.30
C VAL A 190 4.03 -12.67 -26.64
N GLY A 191 2.97 -13.17 -27.29
CA GLY A 191 2.42 -12.58 -28.51
C GLY A 191 1.97 -11.14 -28.30
N ASP A 192 1.42 -10.80 -27.14
CA ASP A 192 1.03 -9.43 -26.78
C ASP A 192 2.22 -8.48 -26.69
N ILE A 193 3.31 -8.92 -26.03
CA ILE A 193 4.55 -8.15 -25.96
C ILE A 193 5.11 -7.91 -27.36
N LEU A 194 5.13 -8.94 -28.20
CA LEU A 194 5.63 -8.82 -29.58
C LEU A 194 4.71 -7.97 -30.45
N ALA A 195 3.39 -8.10 -30.31
CA ALA A 195 2.43 -7.27 -31.03
C ALA A 195 2.59 -5.80 -30.64
N GLY A 196 2.68 -5.49 -29.35
CA GLY A 196 2.93 -4.14 -28.86
C GLY A 196 4.25 -3.53 -29.33
N LEU A 197 5.27 -4.35 -29.65
CA LEU A 197 6.52 -3.92 -30.26
C LEU A 197 6.44 -3.70 -31.78
N VAL A 198 5.46 -4.30 -32.46
CA VAL A 198 5.27 -4.19 -33.91
C VAL A 198 4.26 -3.09 -34.25
N THR A 199 3.24 -2.91 -33.41
CA THR A 199 2.18 -1.91 -33.60
C THR A 199 2.46 -0.58 -32.89
N GLY A 200 3.43 -0.55 -31.95
CA GLY A 200 3.91 0.67 -31.29
C GLY A 200 5.17 1.23 -31.96
#